data_AF-A0A5B7B9T5-F1
#
_entry.id   AF-A0A5B7B9T5-F1
#
_cell.length_a   1.000
_cell.length_b   1.000
_cell.length_c   1.000
_cell.angle_alpha   90.00
_cell.angle_beta   90.00
_cell.angle_gamma   90.00
#
_symmetry.space_group_name_H-M   'P 1'
#
loop_
_entity.id
_entity.type
_entity.pdbx_description
1 polymer ?
#
loop_
_entity_poly.entity_id
_entity_poly.type
_entity_poly.pdbx_seq_one_letter_code
_entity_poly.pdbx_strand_id
1 'polypeptide(L)'
;SLPHPQGDLHGATSRVFTPSEHGIEGSVWHLAKAYVAVNDSGYHQLISHWLNTHAVIEPFVIATNRQLSVLHPIYKLLHPHFRDTMNINALARQILINAGGVLEKTVFPAKFAMEMSAAIYKSWVFTEQALPADLLKRGVAVPDSSQSRGLKLVIKDYPYAVDGLEIWWAIETWVSEYCSFYYPTD
;
A
#
# COMPACT_ATOMS: atom_id res chain seq x y z
N SER A 1 15.88 19.96 -16.74
CA SER A 1 15.58 19.17 -17.95
C SER A 1 15.67 20.10 -19.14
N LEU A 2 16.19 19.66 -20.30
CA LEU A 2 16.15 20.47 -21.52
C LEU A 2 14.80 20.26 -22.22
N PRO A 3 14.21 21.30 -22.85
CA PRO A 3 13.02 21.14 -23.68
C PRO A 3 13.26 20.09 -24.77
N HIS A 4 12.25 19.29 -25.08
CA HIS A 4 12.38 18.29 -26.13
C HIS A 4 12.60 18.99 -27.50
N PRO A 5 13.53 18.52 -28.34
CA PRO A 5 13.83 19.15 -29.63
C PRO A 5 12.64 19.25 -30.59
N GLN A 6 11.62 18.41 -30.41
CA GLN A 6 10.39 18.40 -31.21
C GLN A 6 9.24 19.23 -30.61
N GLY A 7 9.53 20.03 -29.57
CA GLY A 7 8.57 20.93 -28.92
C GLY A 7 8.01 20.41 -27.60
N ASP A 8 7.35 21.32 -26.86
CA ASP A 8 6.95 21.13 -25.46
C ASP A 8 5.94 19.98 -25.24
N LEU A 9 5.17 19.61 -26.26
CA LEU A 9 4.25 18.46 -26.23
C LEU A 9 4.95 17.14 -25.92
N HIS A 10 6.25 17.04 -26.23
CA HIS A 10 7.07 15.86 -25.98
C HIS A 10 7.80 15.91 -24.62
N GLY A 11 7.57 16.98 -23.83
CA GLY A 11 8.14 17.13 -22.49
C GLY A 11 9.65 17.37 -22.49
N ALA A 12 10.37 16.68 -21.61
CA ALA A 12 11.83 16.75 -21.54
C ALA A 12 12.46 15.44 -22.03
N THR A 13 13.69 15.53 -22.56
CA THR A 13 14.44 14.33 -22.97
C THR A 13 14.80 13.45 -21.76
N SER A 14 14.32 12.21 -21.77
CA SER A 14 14.66 11.19 -20.77
C SER A 14 16.14 10.81 -20.85
N ARG A 15 16.77 10.62 -19.69
CA ARG A 15 18.17 10.20 -19.56
C ARG A 15 18.30 9.12 -18.50
N VAL A 16 19.21 8.19 -18.74
CA VAL A 16 19.64 7.20 -17.72
C VAL A 16 20.81 7.79 -16.95
N PHE A 17 20.74 7.72 -15.63
CA PHE A 17 21.82 8.13 -14.72
C PHE A 17 22.34 6.88 -13.99
N THR A 18 23.66 6.78 -13.85
CA THR A 18 24.33 5.67 -13.15
C THR A 18 25.05 6.16 -11.90
N PRO A 19 25.33 5.28 -10.92
CA PRO A 19 26.07 5.66 -9.72
C PRO A 19 27.41 6.33 -10.03
N SER A 20 27.70 7.42 -9.32
CA SER A 20 29.00 8.08 -9.26
C SER A 20 29.21 8.66 -7.86
N GLU A 21 30.44 8.62 -7.37
CA GLU A 21 30.81 9.09 -6.04
C GLU A 21 31.55 10.44 -6.05
N HIS A 22 31.94 10.93 -7.24
CA HIS A 22 32.85 12.07 -7.35
C HIS A 22 32.36 13.13 -8.33
N GLY A 23 32.75 14.38 -8.06
CA GLY A 23 32.53 15.52 -8.94
C GLY A 23 31.05 15.82 -9.22
N ILE A 24 30.81 16.45 -10.38
CA ILE A 24 29.47 16.85 -10.84
C ILE A 24 28.58 15.62 -11.03
N GLU A 25 29.11 14.52 -11.57
CA GLU A 25 28.36 13.29 -11.81
C GLU A 25 27.82 12.68 -10.50
N GLY A 26 28.56 12.74 -9.40
CA GLY A 26 28.06 12.30 -8.09
C GLY A 26 26.88 13.16 -7.59
N SER A 27 26.93 14.47 -7.85
CA SER A 27 25.82 15.38 -7.52
C SER A 27 24.59 15.12 -8.39
N VAL A 28 24.79 14.85 -9.68
CA VAL A 28 23.72 14.47 -10.61
C VAL A 28 23.09 13.14 -10.21
N TRP A 29 23.89 12.15 -9.79
CA TRP A 29 23.40 10.89 -9.26
C TRP A 29 22.58 11.08 -7.98
N HIS A 30 23.02 11.95 -7.07
CA HIS A 30 22.25 12.28 -5.87
C HIS A 30 20.89 12.89 -6.22
N LEU A 31 20.86 13.82 -7.19
CA LEU A 31 19.62 14.41 -7.67
C LEU A 31 18.70 13.37 -8.34
N ALA A 32 19.25 12.44 -9.13
CA ALA A 32 18.48 11.34 -9.72
C ALA A 32 17.79 10.49 -8.64
N LYS A 33 18.50 10.13 -7.56
CA LYS A 33 17.91 9.43 -6.41
C LYS A 33 16.83 10.27 -5.71
N ALA A 34 17.02 11.58 -5.59
CA ALA A 34 16.02 12.47 -4.99
C ALA A 34 14.71 12.48 -5.81
N TYR A 35 14.77 12.49 -7.15
CA TYR A 35 13.57 12.35 -7.98
C TYR A 35 12.85 11.01 -7.78
N VAL A 36 13.59 9.91 -7.66
CA VAL A 36 13.01 8.60 -7.33
C VAL A 36 12.33 8.64 -5.96
N ALA A 37 12.97 9.24 -4.96
CA ALA A 37 12.42 9.38 -3.62
C ALA A 37 11.15 10.24 -3.57
N VAL A 38 11.05 11.28 -4.41
CA VAL A 38 9.82 12.09 -4.54
C VAL A 38 8.66 11.25 -5.09
N ASN A 39 8.92 10.43 -6.11
CA ASN A 39 7.92 9.53 -6.67
C ASN A 39 7.49 8.47 -5.63
N ASP A 40 8.45 7.86 -4.95
CA ASP A 40 8.19 6.85 -3.92
C ASP A 40 7.39 7.45 -2.75
N SER A 41 7.73 8.65 -2.28
CA SER A 41 6.98 9.34 -1.23
C SER A 41 5.53 9.62 -1.64
N GLY A 42 5.32 10.08 -2.89
CA GLY A 42 3.99 10.30 -3.43
C GLY A 42 3.17 9.02 -3.53
N TYR A 43 3.77 7.94 -4.03
CA TYR A 43 3.12 6.63 -4.12
C TYR A 43 2.83 6.05 -2.74
N HIS A 44 3.80 6.10 -1.82
CA HIS A 44 3.65 5.63 -0.45
C HIS A 44 2.48 6.32 0.24
N GLN A 45 2.44 7.66 0.25
CA GLN A 45 1.41 8.40 0.97
C GLN A 45 0.01 8.16 0.39
N LEU A 46 -0.12 8.18 -0.94
CA LEU A 46 -1.43 8.12 -1.60
C LEU A 46 -1.96 6.71 -1.81
N ILE A 47 -1.07 5.74 -1.98
CA ILE A 47 -1.42 4.40 -2.44
C ILE A 47 -1.16 3.39 -1.33
N SER A 48 0.11 3.17 -0.96
CA SER A 48 0.46 2.16 0.06
C SER A 48 -0.17 2.47 1.41
N HIS A 49 -0.24 3.75 1.78
CA HIS A 49 -0.82 4.22 3.03
C HIS A 49 -2.30 4.59 2.86
N TRP A 50 -2.63 5.71 2.20
CA TRP A 50 -4.02 6.16 2.13
C TRP A 50 -4.97 5.14 1.46
N LEU A 51 -4.68 4.72 0.22
CA LEU A 51 -5.61 3.85 -0.51
C LEU A 51 -5.71 2.46 0.14
N ASN A 52 -4.57 1.77 0.24
CA ASN A 52 -4.51 0.35 0.57
C ASN A 52 -4.75 0.04 2.05
N THR A 53 -4.79 1.05 2.93
CA THR A 53 -5.21 0.86 4.33
C THR A 53 -6.43 1.69 4.67
N HIS A 54 -6.33 3.02 4.68
CA HIS A 54 -7.41 3.91 5.13
C HIS A 54 -8.68 3.79 4.29
N ALA A 55 -8.57 3.98 2.97
CA ALA A 55 -9.73 4.08 2.11
C ALA A 55 -10.43 2.73 1.90
N VAL A 56 -9.66 1.65 1.69
CA VAL A 56 -10.24 0.32 1.45
C VAL A 56 -10.85 -0.32 2.68
N ILE A 57 -10.40 0.03 3.90
CA ILE A 57 -10.94 -0.59 5.11
C ILE A 57 -12.25 0.04 5.58
N GLU A 58 -12.49 1.34 5.33
CA GLU A 58 -13.70 2.05 5.77
C GLU A 58 -15.02 1.40 5.28
N PRO A 59 -15.14 0.90 4.04
CA PRO A 59 -16.30 0.12 3.59
C PRO A 59 -16.58 -1.12 4.44
N PHE A 60 -15.55 -1.82 4.92
CA PHE A 60 -15.74 -2.98 5.81
C PHE A 60 -16.28 -2.55 7.17
N VAL A 61 -15.78 -1.43 7.72
CA VAL A 61 -16.32 -0.86 8.97
C VAL A 61 -17.81 -0.57 8.83
N ILE A 62 -18.20 0.09 7.74
CA ILE A 62 -19.59 0.44 7.45
C ILE A 62 -20.45 -0.82 7.28
N ALA A 63 -20.00 -1.80 6.49
CA ALA A 63 -20.73 -3.03 6.24
C ALA A 63 -20.93 -3.85 7.52
N THR A 64 -19.87 -4.03 8.32
CA THR A 64 -19.95 -4.76 9.60
C THR A 64 -20.95 -4.14 10.55
N ASN A 65 -20.93 -2.81 10.74
CA ASN A 65 -21.88 -2.13 11.65
C ASN A 65 -23.32 -2.14 11.12
N ARG A 66 -23.52 -2.18 9.80
CA ARG A 66 -24.86 -2.16 9.19
C ARG A 66 -25.51 -3.52 9.09
N GLN A 67 -24.71 -4.58 8.97
CA GLN A 67 -25.21 -5.91 8.60
C GLN A 67 -24.97 -6.98 9.67
N LEU A 68 -24.07 -6.76 10.63
CA LEU A 68 -23.79 -7.73 11.69
C LEU A 68 -24.22 -7.15 13.03
N SER A 69 -25.07 -7.89 13.75
CA SER A 69 -25.42 -7.56 15.14
C SER A 69 -24.16 -7.50 16.00
N VAL A 70 -24.15 -6.66 17.03
CA VAL A 70 -23.07 -6.61 18.04
C VAL A 70 -22.84 -7.97 18.74
N LEU A 71 -23.82 -8.87 18.68
CA LEU A 71 -23.71 -10.24 19.20
C LEU A 71 -23.09 -11.23 18.21
N HIS A 72 -23.04 -10.91 16.92
CA HIS A 72 -22.55 -11.79 15.86
C HIS A 72 -21.05 -12.10 16.05
N PRO A 73 -20.59 -13.34 15.90
CA PRO A 73 -19.19 -13.70 16.14
C PRO A 73 -18.23 -12.93 15.23
N ILE A 74 -18.53 -12.80 13.94
CA ILE A 74 -17.70 -12.01 13.01
C ILE A 74 -17.69 -10.51 13.36
N TYR A 75 -18.76 -9.96 13.93
CA TYR A 75 -18.73 -8.57 14.44
C TYR A 75 -17.69 -8.46 15.55
N LYS A 76 -17.73 -9.36 16.53
CA LYS A 76 -16.79 -9.36 17.67
C LYS A 76 -15.34 -9.58 17.24
N LEU A 77 -15.12 -10.42 16.23
CA LEU A 77 -13.80 -10.66 15.65
C LEU A 77 -13.23 -9.40 14.98
N LEU A 78 -14.02 -8.72 14.15
CA LEU A 78 -13.53 -7.62 13.32
C LEU A 78 -13.53 -6.27 14.03
N HIS A 79 -14.49 -6.03 14.93
CA HIS A 79 -14.71 -4.71 15.54
C HIS A 79 -13.47 -4.08 16.19
N PRO A 80 -12.62 -4.82 16.94
CA PRO A 80 -11.39 -4.25 17.51
C PRO A 80 -10.42 -3.68 16.47
N HIS A 81 -10.41 -4.24 15.24
CA HIS A 81 -9.54 -3.82 14.15
C HIS A 81 -10.03 -2.56 13.43
N PHE A 82 -11.23 -2.07 13.75
CA PHE A 82 -11.83 -0.87 13.14
C PHE A 82 -11.73 0.37 14.03
N ARG A 83 -11.09 0.23 15.19
CA ARG A 83 -10.97 1.31 16.17
C ARG A 83 -10.34 2.54 15.52
N ASP A 84 -11.02 3.67 15.67
CA ASP A 84 -10.63 5.00 15.19
C ASP A 84 -10.50 5.19 13.67
N THR A 85 -10.67 4.14 12.85
CA THR A 85 -10.58 4.20 11.38
C THR A 85 -11.49 5.29 10.78
N MET A 86 -12.79 5.28 11.09
CA MET A 86 -13.72 6.26 10.51
C MET A 86 -13.43 7.68 11.02
N ASN A 87 -12.98 7.81 12.27
CA ASN A 87 -12.65 9.11 12.85
C ASN A 87 -11.43 9.72 12.16
N ILE A 88 -10.33 8.97 12.03
CA ILE A 88 -9.14 9.47 11.35
C ILE A 88 -9.39 9.73 9.86
N ASN A 89 -10.20 8.90 9.20
CA ASN A 89 -10.56 9.12 7.80
C ASN A 89 -11.44 10.36 7.61
N ALA A 90 -12.38 10.63 8.51
CA ALA A 90 -13.19 11.84 8.47
C ALA A 90 -12.32 13.10 8.64
N LEU A 91 -11.39 13.09 9.60
CA LEU A 91 -10.42 14.17 9.77
C LEU A 91 -9.52 14.31 8.54
N ALA A 92 -9.03 13.21 7.97
CA ALA A 92 -8.21 13.23 6.76
C ALA A 92 -8.95 13.89 5.60
N ARG A 93 -10.24 13.56 5.40
CA ARG A 93 -11.10 14.21 4.40
C ARG A 93 -11.28 15.71 4.63
N GLN A 94 -11.19 16.19 5.87
CA GLN A 94 -11.42 17.58 6.21
C GLN A 94 -10.15 18.45 6.09
N ILE A 95 -8.98 17.92 6.47
CA ILE A 95 -7.74 18.72 6.60
C ILE A 95 -6.54 18.20 5.79
N LEU A 96 -6.53 16.92 5.43
CA LEU A 96 -5.36 16.26 4.83
C LEU A 96 -5.50 16.16 3.30
N ILE A 97 -6.53 15.46 2.83
CA ILE A 97 -6.72 15.09 1.42
C ILE A 97 -7.74 15.96 0.67
N ASN A 98 -8.27 17.00 1.32
CA ASN A 98 -9.14 17.97 0.68
C ASN A 98 -8.36 18.90 -0.27
N ALA A 99 -9.10 19.58 -1.15
CA ALA A 99 -8.56 20.65 -1.99
C ALA A 99 -7.89 21.73 -1.12
N GLY A 100 -6.62 22.05 -1.42
CA GLY A 100 -5.80 22.96 -0.62
C GLY A 100 -5.43 22.44 0.78
N GLY A 101 -5.65 21.14 1.05
CA GLY A 101 -5.27 20.45 2.27
C GLY A 101 -3.75 20.22 2.36
N VAL A 102 -3.32 19.57 3.44
CA VAL A 102 -1.89 19.33 3.71
C VAL A 102 -1.23 18.50 2.60
N LEU A 103 -1.90 17.47 2.09
CA LEU A 103 -1.32 16.57 1.10
C LEU A 103 -1.07 17.30 -0.23
N GLU A 104 -2.06 18.04 -0.75
CA GLU A 104 -1.91 18.79 -2.00
C GLU A 104 -0.82 19.87 -1.94
N LYS A 105 -0.50 20.35 -0.74
CA LYS A 105 0.52 21.39 -0.52
C LYS A 105 1.93 20.84 -0.36
N THR A 106 2.08 19.57 0.03
CA THR A 106 3.37 19.03 0.47
C THR A 106 3.85 17.85 -0.37
N VAL A 107 2.97 17.18 -1.12
CA VAL A 107 3.31 16.00 -1.92
C VAL A 107 3.21 16.35 -3.40
N PHE A 108 4.19 15.88 -4.19
CA PHE A 108 4.39 16.24 -5.59
C PHE A 108 3.13 16.20 -6.50
N PRO A 109 2.20 15.22 -6.39
CA PRO A 109 1.01 15.20 -7.23
C PRO A 109 0.07 16.40 -7.04
N ALA A 110 0.20 17.14 -5.94
CA ALA A 110 -0.58 18.32 -5.61
C ALA A 110 -2.10 18.08 -5.82
N LYS A 111 -2.78 18.97 -6.55
CA LYS A 111 -4.23 18.84 -6.86
C LYS A 111 -4.65 17.58 -7.61
N PHE A 112 -3.69 16.82 -8.18
CA PHE A 112 -3.95 15.57 -8.88
C PHE A 112 -3.81 14.33 -7.97
N ALA A 113 -3.48 14.52 -6.69
CA ALA A 113 -3.19 13.46 -5.75
C ALA A 113 -4.34 12.44 -5.62
N MET A 114 -5.57 12.91 -5.39
CA MET A 114 -6.72 12.02 -5.22
C MET A 114 -7.15 11.35 -6.53
N GLU A 115 -6.98 12.02 -7.67
CA GLU A 115 -7.22 11.42 -9.00
C GLU A 115 -6.23 10.29 -9.29
N MET A 116 -4.95 10.47 -8.94
CA MET A 116 -3.93 9.42 -9.05
C MET A 116 -4.30 8.19 -8.22
N SER A 117 -4.76 8.39 -6.98
CA SER A 117 -5.22 7.32 -6.10
C SER A 117 -6.43 6.58 -6.71
N ALA A 118 -7.42 7.31 -7.21
CA ALA A 118 -8.59 6.72 -7.87
C ALA A 118 -8.23 5.97 -9.17
N ALA A 119 -7.27 6.45 -9.94
CA ALA A 119 -6.79 5.78 -11.15
C ALA A 119 -6.15 4.43 -10.83
N ILE A 120 -5.32 4.36 -9.78
CA ILE A 120 -4.66 3.13 -9.33
C ILE A 120 -5.65 2.14 -8.72
N TYR A 121 -6.68 2.63 -8.02
CA TYR A 121 -7.72 1.78 -7.42
C TYR A 121 -8.44 0.89 -8.46
N LYS A 122 -8.49 1.30 -9.74
CA LYS A 122 -9.09 0.49 -10.82
C LYS A 122 -8.45 -0.88 -10.99
N SER A 123 -7.19 -1.04 -10.61
CA SER A 123 -6.46 -2.31 -10.66
C SER A 123 -6.25 -2.93 -9.27
N TRP A 124 -6.89 -2.41 -8.23
CA TRP A 124 -6.78 -2.96 -6.89
C TRP A 124 -7.59 -4.25 -6.78
N VAL A 125 -6.98 -5.29 -6.21
CA VAL A 125 -7.59 -6.61 -6.04
C VAL A 125 -7.46 -7.04 -4.58
N PHE A 126 -8.60 -7.30 -3.94
CA PHE A 126 -8.66 -7.62 -2.51
C PHE A 126 -7.83 -8.87 -2.15
N THR A 127 -7.93 -9.94 -2.93
CA THR A 127 -7.22 -11.20 -2.66
C THR A 127 -5.71 -11.08 -2.81
N GLU A 128 -5.23 -10.10 -3.58
CA GLU A 128 -3.80 -9.82 -3.72
C GLU A 128 -3.24 -8.99 -2.55
N GLN A 129 -4.08 -8.52 -1.62
CA GLN A 129 -3.62 -7.84 -0.41
C GLN A 129 -3.14 -8.84 0.67
N ALA A 130 -3.38 -10.14 0.48
CA ALA A 130 -2.80 -11.17 1.32
C ALA A 130 -1.28 -11.16 1.15
N LEU A 131 -0.52 -11.06 2.24
CA LEU A 131 0.93 -10.87 2.18
C LEU A 131 1.64 -11.95 1.33
N PRO A 132 1.32 -13.26 1.45
CA PRO A 132 1.90 -14.28 0.56
C PRO A 132 1.60 -14.02 -0.93
N ALA A 133 0.37 -13.61 -1.26
CA ALA A 133 -0.05 -13.34 -2.63
C ALA A 133 0.65 -12.10 -3.21
N ASP A 134 0.77 -11.02 -2.41
CA ASP A 134 1.51 -9.81 -2.80
C ASP A 134 3.00 -10.13 -3.09
N LEU A 135 3.66 -10.89 -2.20
CA LEU A 135 5.06 -11.26 -2.36
C LEU A 135 5.31 -12.09 -3.62
N LEU A 136 4.42 -13.05 -3.92
CA LEU A 136 4.44 -13.84 -5.15
C LEU A 136 4.20 -12.96 -6.38
N LYS A 137 3.18 -12.10 -6.34
CA LYS A 137 2.82 -11.21 -7.45
C LYS A 137 3.96 -10.27 -7.82
N ARG A 138 4.67 -9.72 -6.83
CA ARG A 138 5.82 -8.83 -7.05
C ARG A 138 7.10 -9.56 -7.46
N GLY A 139 7.09 -10.90 -7.48
CA GLY A 139 8.26 -11.70 -7.81
C GLY A 139 9.37 -11.66 -6.76
N VAL A 140 9.05 -11.26 -5.52
CA VAL A 140 9.98 -11.24 -4.39
C VAL A 140 9.87 -12.52 -3.53
N ALA A 141 8.96 -13.41 -3.90
CA ALA A 141 8.86 -14.77 -3.41
C ALA A 141 8.49 -15.73 -4.55
N VAL A 142 8.74 -17.02 -4.35
CA VAL A 142 8.37 -18.10 -5.26
C VAL A 142 7.65 -19.23 -4.51
N PRO A 143 6.75 -19.99 -5.16
CA PRO A 143 6.18 -21.19 -4.57
C PRO A 143 7.27 -22.21 -4.26
N ASP A 144 7.24 -22.79 -3.06
CA ASP A 144 8.20 -23.81 -2.63
C ASP A 144 7.51 -24.81 -1.71
N SER A 145 7.20 -25.99 -2.25
CA SER A 145 6.52 -27.07 -1.53
C SER A 145 7.38 -27.69 -0.42
N SER A 146 8.68 -27.38 -0.36
CA SER A 146 9.55 -27.82 0.75
C SER A 146 9.40 -26.96 2.00
N GLN A 147 8.81 -25.77 1.89
CA GLN A 147 8.54 -24.88 3.01
C GLN A 147 7.20 -25.24 3.65
N SER A 148 7.12 -25.18 4.99
CA SER A 148 5.89 -25.49 5.74
C SER A 148 4.68 -24.65 5.33
N ARG A 149 4.93 -23.45 4.82
CA ARG A 149 3.92 -22.49 4.34
C ARG A 149 3.95 -22.28 2.82
N GLY A 150 4.62 -23.17 2.08
CA GLY A 150 4.54 -23.26 0.60
C GLY A 150 5.21 -22.11 -0.17
N LEU A 151 6.01 -21.27 0.48
CA LEU A 151 6.57 -20.05 -0.10
C LEU A 151 8.01 -19.82 0.36
N LYS A 152 8.86 -19.34 -0.56
CA LYS A 152 10.25 -18.98 -0.30
C LYS A 152 10.56 -17.58 -0.82
N LEU A 153 11.16 -16.74 0.03
CA LEU A 153 11.61 -15.40 -0.36
C LEU A 153 12.82 -15.47 -1.31
N VAL A 154 12.81 -14.63 -2.34
CA VAL A 154 13.97 -14.44 -3.25
C VAL A 154 15.08 -13.68 -2.54
N ILE A 155 14.71 -12.67 -1.75
CA ILE A 155 15.61 -11.93 -0.87
C ILE A 155 15.43 -12.51 0.53
N LYS A 156 16.40 -13.30 0.99
CA LYS A 156 16.30 -14.01 2.28
C LYS A 156 16.16 -13.06 3.47
N ASP A 157 16.91 -11.96 3.44
CA ASP A 157 16.89 -10.93 4.47
C ASP A 157 16.10 -9.72 3.98
N TYR A 158 14.79 -9.92 3.79
CA TYR A 158 13.84 -8.85 3.48
C TYR A 158 12.97 -8.59 4.72
N PRO A 159 13.35 -7.63 5.60
CA PRO A 159 12.77 -7.51 6.93
C PRO A 159 11.24 -7.40 6.96
N TYR A 160 10.65 -6.55 6.11
CA TYR A 160 9.19 -6.44 6.00
C TYR A 160 8.50 -7.77 5.68
N ALA A 161 9.06 -8.55 4.75
CA ALA A 161 8.47 -9.81 4.33
C ALA A 161 8.68 -10.92 5.37
N VAL A 162 9.88 -10.99 5.94
CA VAL A 162 10.22 -11.96 7.00
C VAL A 162 9.31 -11.75 8.21
N ASP A 163 9.27 -10.53 8.75
CA ASP A 163 8.49 -10.23 9.95
C ASP A 163 6.98 -10.26 9.65
N GLY A 164 6.58 -9.74 8.49
CA GLY A 164 5.19 -9.68 8.09
C GLY A 164 4.56 -11.07 7.94
N LEU A 165 5.30 -12.06 7.45
CA LEU A 165 4.81 -13.42 7.26
C LEU A 165 4.52 -14.10 8.61
N GLU A 166 5.36 -13.90 9.62
CA GLU A 166 5.11 -14.41 10.98
C GLU A 166 3.81 -13.85 11.56
N ILE A 167 3.60 -12.54 11.42
CA ILE A 167 2.34 -11.89 11.86
C ILE A 167 1.15 -12.40 11.06
N TRP A 168 1.29 -12.54 9.74
CA TRP A 168 0.24 -13.04 8.87
C TRP A 168 -0.23 -14.44 9.30
N TRP A 169 0.69 -15.38 9.51
CA TRP A 169 0.36 -16.74 9.90
C TRP A 169 -0.22 -16.84 11.31
N ALA A 170 0.22 -15.99 12.23
CA ALA A 170 -0.40 -15.89 13.55
C ALA A 170 -1.87 -15.44 13.46
N ILE A 171 -2.17 -14.43 12.65
CA ILE A 171 -3.54 -13.95 12.41
C ILE A 171 -4.39 -15.03 11.72
N GLU A 172 -3.85 -15.68 10.69
CA GLU A 172 -4.53 -16.76 9.97
C GLU A 172 -4.93 -17.90 10.92
N THR A 173 -4.01 -18.30 11.81
CA THR A 173 -4.25 -19.37 12.79
C THR A 173 -5.36 -18.98 13.76
N TRP A 174 -5.26 -17.78 14.34
CA TRP A 174 -6.27 -17.22 15.25
C TRP A 174 -7.66 -17.14 14.60
N VAL A 175 -7.76 -16.59 13.38
CA VAL A 175 -9.04 -16.44 12.66
C VAL A 175 -9.63 -17.80 12.32
N SER A 176 -8.82 -18.76 11.89
CA SER A 176 -9.27 -20.11 11.54
C SER A 176 -9.86 -20.84 12.76
N GLU A 177 -9.15 -20.81 13.89
CA GLU A 177 -9.63 -21.40 15.14
C GLU A 177 -10.90 -20.71 15.63
N TYR A 178 -10.93 -19.37 15.63
CA TYR A 178 -12.12 -18.61 16.04
C TYR A 178 -13.35 -18.97 15.23
N CYS A 179 -13.23 -18.99 13.89
CA CYS A 179 -14.35 -19.32 13.00
C CYS A 179 -14.86 -20.75 13.20
N SER A 180 -13.96 -21.71 13.44
CA SER A 180 -14.33 -23.12 13.62
C SER A 180 -15.25 -23.36 14.83
N PHE A 181 -15.21 -22.50 15.86
CA PHE A 181 -16.14 -22.57 17.00
C PHE A 181 -17.58 -22.20 16.65
N TYR A 182 -17.80 -21.32 15.67
CA TYR A 182 -19.12 -20.79 15.33
C TYR A 182 -19.68 -21.37 14.03
N TYR A 183 -18.82 -21.87 13.14
CA TYR A 183 -19.17 -22.38 11.83
C TYR A 183 -18.55 -23.79 11.64
N PRO A 184 -19.27 -24.87 11.99
CA PRO A 184 -18.75 -26.24 11.93
C PRO A 184 -18.69 -26.83 10.51
N THR A 185 -19.39 -26.21 9.57
CA THR A 185 -19.44 -26.58 8.15
C THR A 185 -19.43 -25.31 7.30
N ASP A 186 -19.14 -25.50 6.01
CA ASP A 186 -19.34 -24.48 4.97
C ASP A 186 -20.81 -24.02 4.89
#